data_AF-A0A1M3IPI7-F1
#
_entry.id   AF-A0A1M3IPI7-F1
#
_cell.length_a   1.000
_cell.length_b   1.000
_cell.length_c   1.000
_cell.angle_alpha   90.00
_cell.angle_beta   90.00
_cell.angle_gamma   90.00
#
_symmetry.space_group_name_H-M   'P 1'
#
loop_
_entity.id
_entity.type
_entity.pdbx_description
1 polymer ?
#
loop_
_entity_poly.entity_id
_entity_poly.type
_entity_poly.pdbx_seq_one_letter_code
_entity_poly.pdbx_strand_id
1 'polypeptide(L)'
;MREILNYKLKSVFKRNLNSVGFLTALKLNTFITKPIIISQKSCLTVLVTLLILARPAFSSIYTGSQVLEANTANAVNGGAKYFYDTSKLNASASNAISGGFQTFNDISKLNASVSNAISGGNQSFNGDSTLNASAANAVSGGTQNFWVNSTLNASAANAINGGTQGFYANSKLNASAANAISGGTQHFWNNSILDASVSNAVSGATINLYQQAKVQVRAQNSLGSNTTINFNANYGGQQILELFGASTSVGKISGGALAVIRNTGNIAAILTVDNSLADGSFSGLIEDYNAPLSLNKRGSNTLTLSGNNTYTGGTTIDSGGIVIGHNNALGTGPVTLADGTRLKWSENAQLNNISFTLNAGNPSQGIILEVDDTKIGKIAHAVTIAGNMLKEGLGRLELLAENFISGSLEAKEGSLSIYSMINNGTVTNRSNSTLNFGSLTNNKNVTNEGIFTSPTLTNKDSFINNGPLNINTVNNSGNFRNSSTSCTVGNFNNGLAPNLQDNVEISNTGYMDITRLENYGTFTNDNVLKFNEFFNRNHFTNNGTLNAGQPIFNQGTFTNTSPQMITSSGSSYFISGGGTFIDQGSNTVSSEHEFPLDIYLSYGTSYLSWASKYY
;
A
#
# COMPACT_ATOMS: atom_id res chain seq x y z
N MET A 1 -13.28 -69.88 38.94
CA MET A 1 -12.30 -68.77 38.86
C MET A 1 -11.64 -68.57 37.48
N ARG A 2 -11.64 -69.55 36.56
CA ARG A 2 -11.17 -69.33 35.17
C ARG A 2 -12.21 -68.69 34.22
N GLU A 3 -13.50 -68.69 34.56
CA GLU A 3 -14.54 -68.08 33.72
C GLU A 3 -14.90 -66.62 34.05
N ILE A 4 -14.48 -66.10 35.22
CA ILE A 4 -14.71 -64.70 35.59
C ILE A 4 -13.64 -63.76 34.98
N LEU A 5 -12.47 -64.30 34.60
CA LEU A 5 -11.39 -63.52 33.98
C LEU A 5 -11.63 -63.23 32.49
N ASN A 6 -12.43 -64.07 31.81
CA ASN A 6 -12.70 -63.93 30.37
C ASN A 6 -13.79 -62.88 30.03
N TYR A 7 -14.63 -62.49 30.99
CA TYR A 7 -15.68 -61.49 30.76
C TYR A 7 -15.21 -60.04 31.03
N LYS A 8 -14.19 -59.83 31.88
CA LYS A 8 -13.62 -58.50 32.15
C LYS A 8 -12.55 -58.04 31.16
N LEU A 9 -11.84 -58.97 30.49
CA LEU A 9 -10.87 -58.60 29.44
C LEU A 9 -11.52 -58.26 28.09
N LYS A 10 -12.68 -58.84 27.77
CA LYS A 10 -13.42 -58.51 26.54
C LYS A 10 -14.09 -57.13 26.56
N SER A 11 -14.48 -56.60 27.72
CA SER A 11 -15.11 -55.27 27.81
C SER A 11 -14.11 -54.11 27.81
N VAL A 12 -12.89 -54.33 28.31
CA VAL A 12 -11.82 -53.33 28.32
C VAL A 12 -11.12 -53.23 26.96
N PHE A 13 -10.96 -54.33 26.23
CA PHE A 13 -10.37 -54.30 24.88
C PHE A 13 -11.34 -53.80 23.78
N LYS A 14 -12.66 -53.92 23.95
CA LYS A 14 -13.64 -53.41 22.96
C LYS A 14 -13.92 -51.90 23.07
N ARG A 15 -13.62 -51.23 24.19
CA ARG A 15 -13.82 -49.77 24.31
C ARG A 15 -12.71 -48.94 23.67
N ASN A 16 -11.49 -49.47 23.56
CA ASN A 16 -10.35 -48.71 23.03
C ASN A 16 -10.04 -48.93 21.53
N LEU A 17 -10.87 -49.71 20.82
CA LEU A 17 -10.74 -49.91 19.36
C LEU A 17 -11.76 -49.11 18.53
N ASN A 18 -12.67 -48.36 19.16
CA ASN A 18 -13.69 -47.57 18.47
C ASN A 18 -13.34 -46.07 18.30
N SER A 19 -12.11 -45.63 18.61
CA SER A 19 -11.73 -44.21 18.50
C SER A 19 -10.55 -43.89 17.57
N VAL A 20 -10.05 -44.86 16.79
CA VAL A 20 -9.03 -44.59 15.77
C VAL A 20 -9.39 -45.35 14.49
N GLY A 21 -10.17 -44.71 13.63
CA GLY A 21 -10.39 -45.18 12.26
C GLY A 21 -9.14 -44.91 11.42
N PHE A 22 -8.27 -45.90 11.28
CA PHE A 22 -7.37 -46.06 10.13
C PHE A 22 -6.77 -47.47 10.18
N LEU A 23 -7.40 -48.43 9.50
CA LEU A 23 -6.74 -49.66 9.10
C LEU A 23 -7.02 -49.85 7.60
N THR A 24 -6.10 -49.33 6.78
CA THR A 24 -5.97 -49.71 5.38
C THR A 24 -5.51 -51.15 5.25
N ALA A 25 -5.99 -51.78 4.18
CA ALA A 25 -5.71 -53.12 3.69
C ALA A 25 -4.29 -53.65 3.88
N LEU A 26 -4.18 -54.94 4.23
CA LEU A 26 -3.02 -55.76 3.90
C LEU A 26 -3.46 -56.85 2.90
N LYS A 27 -3.34 -56.56 1.61
CA LYS A 27 -3.37 -57.59 0.55
C LYS A 27 -2.03 -58.32 0.59
N LEU A 28 -2.01 -59.53 1.15
CA LEU A 28 -0.89 -60.45 1.01
C LEU A 28 -1.11 -61.29 -0.26
N ASN A 29 -0.83 -60.72 -1.43
CA ASN A 29 -0.78 -61.47 -2.68
C ASN A 29 0.69 -61.64 -3.06
N THR A 30 1.25 -62.83 -2.82
CA THR A 30 1.98 -63.66 -3.80
C THR A 30 2.86 -64.74 -3.13
N PHE A 31 2.84 -65.94 -3.75
CA PHE A 31 3.74 -67.09 -3.63
C PHE A 31 3.88 -67.83 -2.28
N ILE A 32 3.03 -68.85 -2.03
CA ILE A 32 3.47 -70.23 -1.74
C ILE A 32 2.38 -71.21 -2.26
N THR A 33 2.70 -71.98 -3.31
CA THR A 33 1.92 -73.13 -3.79
C THR A 33 2.52 -74.43 -3.22
N LYS A 34 2.04 -74.87 -2.05
CA LYS A 34 2.04 -76.26 -1.51
C LYS A 34 1.70 -76.24 -0.01
N PRO A 35 0.90 -77.18 0.53
CA PRO A 35 0.63 -77.27 1.96
C PRO A 35 1.86 -77.81 2.68
N ILE A 36 2.48 -77.00 3.56
CA ILE A 36 3.49 -77.49 4.50
C ILE A 36 2.75 -77.94 5.77
N ILE A 37 2.74 -79.25 6.01
CA ILE A 37 2.33 -79.81 7.30
C ILE A 37 3.47 -79.57 8.29
N ILE A 38 3.32 -78.55 9.15
CA ILE A 38 4.26 -78.28 10.25
C ILE A 38 3.64 -78.84 11.54
N SER A 39 4.34 -79.74 12.21
CA SER A 39 3.87 -80.36 13.46
C SER A 39 3.77 -79.34 14.60
N GLN A 40 2.81 -79.54 15.51
CA GLN A 40 2.42 -78.58 16.56
C GLN A 40 3.56 -78.08 17.46
N LYS A 41 4.69 -78.79 17.58
CA LYS A 41 5.84 -78.36 18.39
C LYS A 41 6.66 -77.24 17.74
N SER A 42 6.72 -77.18 16.40
CA SER A 42 7.45 -76.12 15.68
C SER A 42 6.63 -74.84 15.57
N CYS A 43 5.30 -74.93 15.71
CA CYS A 43 4.41 -73.78 15.68
C CYS A 43 4.59 -72.90 16.91
N LEU A 44 4.84 -73.45 18.11
CA LEU A 44 5.04 -72.61 19.30
C LEU A 44 6.38 -71.87 19.26
N THR A 45 7.46 -72.49 18.77
CA THR A 45 8.76 -71.80 18.65
C THR A 45 8.74 -70.76 17.53
N VAL A 46 8.13 -71.04 16.38
CA VAL A 46 8.02 -70.06 15.28
C VAL A 46 7.01 -68.97 15.60
N LEU A 47 5.90 -69.26 16.30
CA LEU A 47 4.92 -68.27 16.74
C LEU A 47 5.45 -67.44 17.93
N VAL A 48 6.23 -68.01 18.86
CA VAL A 48 6.92 -67.26 19.91
C VAL A 48 8.08 -66.45 19.32
N THR A 49 8.80 -66.94 18.30
CA THR A 49 9.84 -66.16 17.61
C THR A 49 9.21 -65.07 16.71
N LEU A 50 8.08 -65.32 16.05
CA LEU A 50 7.31 -64.29 15.33
C LEU A 50 6.59 -63.32 16.27
N LEU A 51 6.13 -63.72 17.47
CA LEU A 51 5.60 -62.79 18.49
C LEU A 51 6.72 -61.99 19.18
N ILE A 52 7.93 -62.56 19.31
CA ILE A 52 9.11 -61.85 19.82
C ILE A 52 9.66 -60.87 18.76
N LEU A 53 9.45 -61.15 17.46
CA LEU A 53 9.77 -60.24 16.34
C LEU A 53 8.63 -59.26 16.01
N ALA A 54 7.38 -59.56 16.39
CA ALA A 54 6.24 -58.66 16.34
C ALA A 54 6.02 -58.02 17.71
N ARG A 55 7.04 -57.32 18.24
CA ARG A 55 6.82 -56.45 19.40
C ARG A 55 5.91 -55.30 18.95
N PRO A 56 4.69 -55.13 19.47
CA PRO A 56 4.12 -53.79 19.48
C PRO A 56 5.11 -52.92 20.23
N ALA A 57 5.48 -51.75 19.70
CA ALA A 57 6.38 -50.84 20.37
C ALA A 57 5.86 -50.60 21.80
N PHE A 58 6.50 -51.21 22.80
CA PHE A 58 6.06 -51.10 24.19
C PHE A 58 6.05 -49.62 24.55
N SER A 59 4.88 -49.12 24.90
CA SER A 59 4.74 -47.81 25.50
C SER A 59 5.49 -47.82 26.85
N SER A 60 6.43 -46.89 27.02
CA SER A 60 7.09 -46.72 28.32
C SER A 60 6.33 -45.65 29.10
N ILE A 61 5.97 -45.95 30.34
CA ILE A 61 5.19 -45.05 31.21
C ILE A 61 6.09 -44.64 32.37
N TYR A 62 6.18 -43.34 32.62
CA TYR A 62 6.93 -42.71 33.70
C TYR A 62 5.97 -41.92 34.61
N THR A 63 6.02 -42.17 35.92
CA THR A 63 5.11 -41.56 36.92
C THR A 63 5.87 -41.08 38.16
N GLY A 64 5.19 -40.37 39.07
CA GLY A 64 5.75 -39.80 40.29
C GLY A 64 6.77 -38.71 39.97
N SER A 65 8.06 -39.05 40.03
CA SER A 65 9.19 -38.16 39.74
C SER A 65 10.29 -38.85 38.92
N GLN A 66 9.94 -39.90 38.19
CA GLN A 66 10.91 -40.65 37.38
C GLN A 66 11.57 -39.78 36.31
N VAL A 67 12.83 -40.08 36.00
CA VAL A 67 13.61 -39.36 34.99
C VAL A 67 14.12 -40.34 33.94
N LEU A 68 13.88 -40.02 32.67
CA LEU A 68 14.56 -40.66 31.54
C LEU A 68 15.70 -39.75 31.08
N GLU A 69 16.93 -40.26 31.20
CA GLU A 69 18.14 -39.61 30.70
C GLU A 69 18.40 -40.04 29.26
N ALA A 70 18.22 -39.14 28.30
CA ALA A 70 18.54 -39.33 26.89
C ALA A 70 19.93 -38.71 26.60
N ASN A 71 20.97 -39.38 27.11
CA ASN A 71 22.36 -38.93 27.11
C ASN A 71 23.19 -39.40 25.91
N THR A 72 22.55 -40.03 24.93
CA THR A 72 23.18 -40.47 23.67
C THR A 72 22.34 -40.03 22.48
N ALA A 73 22.98 -39.85 21.33
CA ALA A 73 22.27 -39.55 20.09
C ALA A 73 21.28 -40.69 19.78
N ASN A 74 20.08 -40.33 19.32
CA ASN A 74 18.99 -41.25 19.01
C ASN A 74 18.49 -42.11 20.19
N ALA A 75 18.75 -41.69 21.44
CA ALA A 75 18.22 -42.37 22.64
C ALA A 75 16.69 -42.51 22.62
N VAL A 76 15.99 -41.57 21.97
CA VAL A 76 14.56 -41.64 21.67
C VAL A 76 14.34 -41.44 20.17
N ASN A 77 14.30 -42.55 19.43
CA ASN A 77 14.14 -42.56 17.96
C ASN A 77 12.84 -43.21 17.46
N GLY A 78 12.02 -43.76 18.36
CA GLY A 78 10.80 -44.49 18.02
C GLY A 78 9.98 -44.94 19.24
N GLY A 79 8.80 -45.51 18.97
CA GLY A 79 7.85 -45.94 20.00
C GLY A 79 7.15 -44.79 20.74
N ALA A 80 6.33 -45.13 21.73
CA ALA A 80 5.60 -44.17 22.55
C ALA A 80 6.18 -44.09 23.97
N LYS A 81 6.37 -42.87 24.47
CA LYS A 81 6.81 -42.57 25.85
C LYS A 81 5.75 -41.68 26.50
N TYR A 82 5.31 -42.02 27.71
CA TYR A 82 4.30 -41.27 28.45
C TYR A 82 4.87 -40.85 29.80
N PHE A 83 4.80 -39.56 30.11
CA PHE A 83 5.27 -38.94 31.33
C PHE A 83 4.07 -38.33 32.06
N TYR A 84 3.95 -38.60 33.36
CA TYR A 84 2.89 -38.12 34.26
C TYR A 84 3.51 -37.49 35.52
N ASP A 85 2.67 -36.86 36.35
CA ASP A 85 3.07 -36.24 37.61
C ASP A 85 4.24 -35.24 37.42
N THR A 86 5.35 -35.42 38.13
CA THR A 86 6.57 -34.58 38.04
C THR A 86 7.71 -35.25 37.24
N SER A 87 7.40 -36.31 36.50
CA SER A 87 8.41 -37.05 35.72
C SER A 87 9.06 -36.21 34.61
N LYS A 88 10.25 -36.61 34.17
CA LYS A 88 11.08 -35.83 33.25
C LYS A 88 11.74 -36.65 32.17
N LEU A 89 11.93 -36.04 31.00
CA LEU A 89 12.89 -36.47 29.98
C LEU A 89 13.98 -35.41 29.87
N ASN A 90 15.23 -35.82 30.10
CA ASN A 90 16.40 -34.97 29.92
C ASN A 90 17.07 -35.32 28.59
N ALA A 91 16.87 -34.50 27.57
CA ALA A 91 17.51 -34.61 26.26
C ALA A 91 18.86 -33.87 26.31
N SER A 92 19.87 -34.59 26.80
CA SER A 92 21.20 -34.07 27.13
C SER A 92 22.28 -34.42 26.09
N ALA A 93 21.90 -35.05 24.98
CA ALA A 93 22.77 -35.29 23.83
C ALA A 93 22.20 -34.69 22.54
N SER A 94 23.09 -34.34 21.62
CA SER A 94 22.67 -33.91 20.27
C SER A 94 21.90 -35.04 19.58
N ASN A 95 20.78 -34.70 18.96
CA ASN A 95 19.80 -35.63 18.39
C ASN A 95 19.30 -36.69 19.39
N ALA A 96 19.27 -36.39 20.69
CA ALA A 96 18.75 -37.29 21.71
C ALA A 96 17.32 -37.75 21.38
N ILE A 97 16.50 -36.84 20.84
CA ILE A 97 15.15 -37.12 20.33
C ILE A 97 15.12 -36.88 18.83
N SER A 98 15.05 -37.96 18.05
CA SER A 98 14.99 -37.91 16.59
C SER A 98 13.70 -38.51 16.01
N GLY A 99 12.87 -39.16 16.84
CA GLY A 99 11.64 -39.80 16.40
C GLY A 99 10.73 -40.27 17.54
N GLY A 100 9.67 -40.99 17.17
CA GLY A 100 8.67 -41.52 18.11
C GLY A 100 7.66 -40.48 18.63
N PHE A 101 6.83 -40.92 19.58
CA PHE A 101 5.82 -40.13 20.25
C PHE A 101 6.18 -39.96 21.73
N GLN A 102 6.23 -38.74 22.22
CA GLN A 102 6.46 -38.44 23.63
C GLN A 102 5.30 -37.60 24.17
N THR A 103 4.56 -38.12 25.14
CA THR A 103 3.44 -37.42 25.76
C THR A 103 3.79 -37.07 27.19
N PHE A 104 3.68 -35.79 27.53
CA PHE A 104 3.90 -35.21 28.85
C PHE A 104 2.53 -34.77 29.40
N ASN A 105 2.18 -35.19 30.61
CA ASN A 105 0.94 -34.83 31.29
C ASN A 105 1.25 -34.18 32.65
N ASP A 106 0.23 -33.64 33.31
CA ASP A 106 0.34 -33.01 34.63
C ASP A 106 1.41 -31.90 34.64
N ILE A 107 2.45 -32.00 35.48
CA ILE A 107 3.56 -31.03 35.61
C ILE A 107 4.90 -31.60 35.10
N SER A 108 4.83 -32.64 34.26
CA SER A 108 6.01 -33.32 33.72
C SER A 108 6.80 -32.43 32.75
N LYS A 109 8.09 -32.75 32.54
CA LYS A 109 9.00 -31.86 31.80
C LYS A 109 9.84 -32.57 30.75
N LEU A 110 10.07 -31.88 29.63
CA LEU A 110 11.15 -32.16 28.69
C LEU A 110 12.21 -31.07 28.82
N ASN A 111 13.44 -31.44 29.15
CA ASN A 111 14.57 -30.52 29.18
C ASN A 111 15.46 -30.76 27.96
N ALA A 112 15.45 -29.83 27.02
CA ALA A 112 16.32 -29.81 25.84
C ALA A 112 17.52 -28.88 26.14
N SER A 113 18.56 -29.47 26.73
CA SER A 113 19.66 -28.74 27.38
C SER A 113 20.93 -28.64 26.53
N VAL A 114 20.90 -29.18 25.30
CA VAL A 114 22.02 -29.14 24.36
C VAL A 114 21.55 -28.80 22.95
N SER A 115 22.49 -28.45 22.08
CA SER A 115 22.18 -28.14 20.69
C SER A 115 21.64 -29.35 19.95
N ASN A 116 20.59 -29.15 19.15
CA ASN A 116 19.85 -30.18 18.42
C ASN A 116 19.34 -31.32 19.30
N ALA A 117 19.05 -31.06 20.59
CA ALA A 117 18.50 -32.06 21.50
C ALA A 117 17.22 -32.72 20.92
N ILE A 118 16.40 -31.93 20.22
CA ILE A 118 15.20 -32.38 19.51
C ILE A 118 15.34 -32.04 18.03
N SER A 119 15.51 -33.08 17.20
CA SER A 119 15.57 -32.96 15.74
C SER A 119 14.39 -33.60 15.03
N GLY A 120 13.54 -34.36 15.75
CA GLY A 120 12.37 -35.01 15.17
C GLY A 120 11.39 -35.55 16.21
N GLY A 121 10.44 -36.37 15.73
CA GLY A 121 9.38 -36.94 16.55
C GLY A 121 8.19 -36.01 16.80
N ASN A 122 7.22 -36.51 17.56
CA ASN A 122 6.03 -35.78 17.98
C ASN A 122 5.98 -35.73 19.52
N GLN A 123 6.14 -34.53 20.06
CA GLN A 123 6.06 -34.26 21.48
C GLN A 123 4.71 -33.60 21.78
N SER A 124 3.92 -34.18 22.68
CA SER A 124 2.63 -33.64 23.12
C SER A 124 2.68 -33.31 24.61
N PHE A 125 2.31 -32.09 24.98
CA PHE A 125 2.34 -31.55 26.33
C PHE A 125 0.90 -31.23 26.75
N ASN A 126 0.40 -31.88 27.79
CA ASN A 126 -0.94 -31.70 28.37
C ASN A 126 -0.83 -31.19 29.81
N GLY A 127 -1.93 -30.66 30.35
CA GLY A 127 -1.95 -30.10 31.71
C GLY A 127 -1.07 -28.86 31.82
N ASP A 128 -0.20 -28.83 32.81
CA ASP A 128 0.77 -27.76 33.11
C ASP A 128 2.21 -28.18 32.73
N SER A 129 2.36 -29.19 31.86
CA SER A 129 3.67 -29.74 31.47
C SER A 129 4.51 -28.74 30.69
N THR A 130 5.83 -28.94 30.68
CA THR A 130 6.78 -27.93 30.17
C THR A 130 7.85 -28.51 29.26
N LEU A 131 8.13 -27.83 28.14
CA LEU A 131 9.38 -27.98 27.39
C LEU A 131 10.32 -26.82 27.72
N ASN A 132 11.49 -27.12 28.26
CA ASN A 132 12.57 -26.15 28.46
C ASN A 132 13.61 -26.29 27.34
N ALA A 133 13.57 -25.38 26.37
CA ALA A 133 14.56 -25.25 25.32
C ALA A 133 15.64 -24.25 25.78
N SER A 134 16.62 -24.76 26.52
CA SER A 134 17.60 -23.95 27.26
C SER A 134 18.99 -23.90 26.63
N ALA A 135 19.12 -24.39 25.39
CA ALA A 135 20.37 -24.35 24.62
C ALA A 135 20.12 -23.82 23.21
N ALA A 136 21.19 -23.35 22.56
CA ALA A 136 21.11 -22.87 21.18
C ALA A 136 20.75 -24.00 20.22
N ASN A 137 19.76 -23.77 19.35
CA ASN A 137 19.17 -24.77 18.45
C ASN A 137 18.66 -26.02 19.19
N ALA A 138 18.19 -25.88 20.44
CA ALA A 138 17.67 -27.00 21.22
C ALA A 138 16.55 -27.76 20.50
N VAL A 139 15.72 -27.03 19.75
CA VAL A 139 14.67 -27.57 18.88
C VAL A 139 14.96 -27.17 17.43
N SER A 140 15.31 -28.15 16.61
CA SER A 140 15.57 -27.98 15.18
C SER A 140 14.62 -28.70 14.24
N GLY A 141 13.75 -29.56 14.78
CA GLY A 141 12.74 -30.25 13.99
C GLY A 141 11.64 -30.89 14.84
N GLY A 142 10.84 -31.73 14.19
CA GLY A 142 9.70 -32.40 14.80
C GLY A 142 8.48 -31.51 14.98
N THR A 143 7.47 -32.08 15.64
CA THR A 143 6.23 -31.40 16.01
C THR A 143 6.10 -31.36 17.53
N GLN A 144 5.93 -30.17 18.10
CA GLN A 144 5.67 -29.98 19.53
C GLN A 144 4.27 -29.39 19.73
N ASN A 145 3.36 -30.12 20.35
CA ASN A 145 1.99 -29.69 20.61
C ASN A 145 1.77 -29.42 22.10
N PHE A 146 1.26 -28.24 22.44
CA PHE A 146 1.03 -27.77 23.80
C PHE A 146 -0.47 -27.55 24.02
N TRP A 147 -1.05 -28.28 24.96
CA TRP A 147 -2.47 -28.25 25.30
C TRP A 147 -2.69 -27.71 26.71
N VAL A 148 -3.93 -27.28 26.98
CA VAL A 148 -4.38 -26.76 28.29
C VAL A 148 -3.53 -25.58 28.75
N ASN A 149 -2.64 -25.72 29.73
CA ASN A 149 -1.82 -24.64 30.29
C ASN A 149 -0.32 -24.91 30.09
N SER A 150 0.03 -25.89 29.25
CA SER A 150 1.41 -26.30 29.04
C SER A 150 2.25 -25.17 28.43
N THR A 151 3.56 -25.24 28.66
CA THR A 151 4.48 -24.14 28.36
C THR A 151 5.71 -24.59 27.59
N LEU A 152 6.10 -23.80 26.58
CA LEU A 152 7.42 -23.85 25.96
C LEU A 152 8.24 -22.66 26.44
N ASN A 153 9.36 -22.91 27.13
CA ASN A 153 10.34 -21.91 27.50
C ASN A 153 11.51 -21.93 26.50
N ALA A 154 11.58 -20.93 25.63
CA ALA A 154 12.72 -20.68 24.74
C ALA A 154 13.63 -19.64 25.40
N SER A 155 14.60 -20.13 26.19
CA SER A 155 15.43 -19.31 27.08
C SER A 155 16.90 -19.18 26.66
N ALA A 156 17.24 -19.65 25.46
CA ALA A 156 18.56 -19.47 24.85
C ALA A 156 18.44 -18.87 23.45
N ALA A 157 19.52 -18.25 22.96
CA ALA A 157 19.56 -17.72 21.61
C ALA A 157 19.37 -18.85 20.57
N ASN A 158 18.51 -18.63 19.59
CA ASN A 158 18.10 -19.61 18.58
C ASN A 158 17.58 -20.92 19.18
N ALA A 159 17.02 -20.91 20.41
CA ALA A 159 16.53 -22.11 21.07
C ALA A 159 15.56 -22.92 20.19
N ILE A 160 14.75 -22.21 19.40
CA ILE A 160 13.90 -22.75 18.35
C ILE A 160 14.40 -22.21 17.01
N ASN A 161 14.86 -23.08 16.12
CA ASN A 161 15.28 -22.68 14.77
C ASN A 161 14.53 -23.42 13.65
N GLY A 162 13.64 -24.36 14.01
CA GLY A 162 12.89 -25.17 13.06
C GLY A 162 11.72 -25.92 13.71
N GLY A 163 11.15 -26.86 12.96
CA GLY A 163 10.00 -27.65 13.39
C GLY A 163 8.67 -26.87 13.38
N THR A 164 7.63 -27.54 13.87
CA THR A 164 6.28 -26.99 14.00
C THR A 164 5.85 -27.04 15.46
N GLN A 165 5.53 -25.89 16.04
CA GLN A 165 5.02 -25.80 17.41
C GLN A 165 3.54 -25.39 17.38
N GLY A 166 2.66 -26.22 17.95
CA GLY A 166 1.23 -25.95 18.09
C GLY A 166 0.88 -25.64 19.54
N PHE A 167 0.14 -24.57 19.79
CA PHE A 167 -0.32 -24.13 21.11
C PHE A 167 -1.85 -24.07 21.10
N TYR A 168 -2.48 -24.73 22.06
CA TYR A 168 -3.93 -24.87 22.18
C TYR A 168 -4.41 -24.47 23.59
N ALA A 169 -5.70 -24.19 23.73
CA ALA A 169 -6.31 -23.71 24.98
C ALA A 169 -5.60 -22.46 25.56
N ASN A 170 -4.99 -22.54 26.74
CA ASN A 170 -4.29 -21.44 27.42
C ASN A 170 -2.76 -21.61 27.43
N SER A 171 -2.22 -22.49 26.58
CA SER A 171 -0.78 -22.79 26.54
C SER A 171 0.05 -21.58 26.11
N LYS A 172 1.34 -21.61 26.46
CA LYS A 172 2.22 -20.44 26.33
C LYS A 172 3.56 -20.76 25.69
N LEU A 173 4.03 -19.87 24.82
CA LEU A 173 5.42 -19.80 24.34
C LEU A 173 6.10 -18.58 24.99
N ASN A 174 7.07 -18.82 25.86
CA ASN A 174 7.92 -17.78 26.43
C ASN A 174 9.21 -17.65 25.61
N ALA A 175 9.36 -16.55 24.85
CA ALA A 175 10.58 -16.20 24.15
C ALA A 175 11.36 -15.16 24.97
N SER A 176 12.24 -15.64 25.86
CA SER A 176 12.90 -14.84 26.89
C SER A 176 14.40 -14.62 26.67
N ALA A 177 14.93 -15.03 25.51
CA ALA A 177 16.29 -14.74 25.08
C ALA A 177 16.28 -14.03 23.71
N ALA A 178 17.31 -13.25 23.43
CA ALA A 178 17.47 -12.62 22.13
C ALA A 178 17.61 -13.70 21.04
N ASN A 179 16.86 -13.55 19.95
CA ASN A 179 16.66 -14.53 18.88
C ASN A 179 16.20 -15.90 19.38
N ALA A 180 15.49 -15.99 20.52
CA ALA A 180 15.01 -17.26 21.07
C ALA A 180 14.26 -18.10 20.02
N ILE A 181 13.52 -17.43 19.13
CA ILE A 181 12.87 -18.04 17.99
C ILE A 181 13.50 -17.46 16.72
N SER A 182 14.19 -18.31 15.98
CA SER A 182 14.92 -17.93 14.76
C SER A 182 14.34 -18.53 13.47
N GLY A 183 13.28 -19.34 13.60
CA GLY A 183 12.67 -20.06 12.50
C GLY A 183 11.50 -20.93 12.94
N GLY A 184 11.12 -21.87 12.07
CA GLY A 184 9.98 -22.76 12.28
C GLY A 184 8.62 -22.07 12.13
N THR A 185 7.58 -22.88 12.32
CA THR A 185 6.19 -22.43 12.25
C THR A 185 5.51 -22.61 13.59
N GLN A 186 4.95 -21.54 14.13
CA GLN A 186 4.21 -21.56 15.39
C GLN A 186 2.72 -21.33 15.11
N HIS A 187 1.86 -22.20 15.62
CA HIS A 187 0.41 -22.09 15.55
C HIS A 187 -0.16 -21.86 16.95
N PHE A 188 -0.93 -20.79 17.13
CA PHE A 188 -1.57 -20.46 18.40
C PHE A 188 -3.10 -20.48 18.24
N TRP A 189 -3.77 -21.34 18.99
CA TRP A 189 -5.21 -21.54 19.00
C TRP A 189 -5.82 -21.10 20.34
N ASN A 190 -7.15 -20.91 20.36
CA ASN A 190 -7.90 -20.52 21.56
C ASN A 190 -7.29 -19.30 22.24
N ASN A 191 -6.94 -19.36 23.53
CA ASN A 191 -6.38 -18.27 24.32
C ASN A 191 -4.85 -18.35 24.44
N SER A 192 -4.19 -19.15 23.60
CA SER A 192 -2.75 -19.35 23.72
C SER A 192 -1.96 -18.09 23.40
N ILE A 193 -0.76 -18.00 23.98
CA ILE A 193 0.02 -16.77 24.03
C ILE A 193 1.45 -17.01 23.57
N LEU A 194 1.94 -16.18 22.65
CA LEU A 194 3.36 -15.89 22.48
C LEU A 194 3.73 -14.68 23.34
N ASP A 195 4.69 -14.88 24.25
CA ASP A 195 5.29 -13.84 25.07
C ASP A 195 6.70 -13.53 24.58
N ALA A 196 6.84 -12.44 23.82
CA ALA A 196 8.11 -11.93 23.32
C ALA A 196 8.66 -10.88 24.30
N SER A 197 9.43 -11.34 25.29
CA SER A 197 9.74 -10.56 26.50
C SER A 197 11.07 -9.82 26.48
N VAL A 198 11.86 -9.98 25.44
CA VAL A 198 13.16 -9.31 25.27
C VAL A 198 13.30 -8.76 23.85
N SER A 199 14.26 -7.85 23.65
CA SER A 199 14.56 -7.33 22.32
C SER A 199 15.04 -8.45 21.40
N ASN A 200 14.59 -8.43 20.15
CA ASN A 200 14.81 -9.45 19.12
C ASN A 200 14.41 -10.87 19.55
N ALA A 201 13.46 -11.05 20.47
CA ALA A 201 13.01 -12.38 20.91
C ALA A 201 12.62 -13.32 19.74
N VAL A 202 12.04 -12.76 18.67
CA VAL A 202 11.62 -13.49 17.47
C VAL A 202 12.22 -12.88 16.21
N SER A 203 12.96 -13.67 15.44
CA SER A 203 13.63 -13.25 14.21
C SER A 203 13.60 -14.38 13.17
N GLY A 204 12.61 -14.38 12.27
CA GLY A 204 12.57 -15.34 11.15
C GLY A 204 11.48 -16.41 11.25
N ALA A 205 10.58 -16.27 12.21
CA ALA A 205 9.52 -17.26 12.47
C ALA A 205 8.22 -16.92 11.72
N THR A 206 7.43 -17.96 11.41
CA THR A 206 6.04 -17.78 10.94
C THR A 206 5.06 -18.03 12.09
N ILE A 207 4.36 -16.97 12.51
CA ILE A 207 3.38 -17.01 13.59
C ILE A 207 1.98 -17.03 12.99
N ASN A 208 1.22 -18.07 13.29
CA ASN A 208 -0.18 -18.22 12.88
C ASN A 208 -1.08 -18.13 14.11
N LEU A 209 -1.95 -17.14 14.14
CA LEU A 209 -2.93 -16.93 15.20
C LEU A 209 -4.31 -17.40 14.72
N TYR A 210 -5.01 -18.15 15.57
CA TYR A 210 -6.36 -18.65 15.36
C TYR A 210 -7.21 -18.30 16.59
N GLN A 211 -8.50 -18.05 16.40
CA GLN A 211 -9.42 -17.80 17.52
C GLN A 211 -9.00 -16.60 18.37
N GLN A 212 -8.78 -16.76 19.68
CA GLN A 212 -8.49 -15.68 20.63
C GLN A 212 -6.98 -15.54 20.91
N ALA A 213 -6.14 -16.14 20.06
CA ALA A 213 -4.71 -16.26 20.29
C ALA A 213 -4.01 -14.90 20.23
N LYS A 214 -2.93 -14.76 21.01
CA LYS A 214 -2.27 -13.47 21.20
C LYS A 214 -0.76 -13.54 21.04
N VAL A 215 -0.20 -12.50 20.45
CA VAL A 215 1.23 -12.16 20.55
C VAL A 215 1.35 -10.95 21.46
N GLN A 216 2.24 -11.05 22.44
CA GLN A 216 2.52 -10.03 23.43
C GLN A 216 3.95 -9.53 23.26
N VAL A 217 4.08 -8.29 22.81
CA VAL A 217 5.35 -7.58 22.63
C VAL A 217 5.63 -6.85 23.94
N ARG A 218 6.49 -7.40 24.79
CA ARG A 218 6.79 -6.82 26.12
C ARG A 218 8.10 -6.04 26.15
N ALA A 219 8.85 -6.01 25.06
CA ALA A 219 10.12 -5.30 24.94
C ALA A 219 10.25 -4.63 23.57
N GLN A 220 11.02 -3.54 23.52
CA GLN A 220 11.29 -2.82 22.27
C GLN A 220 11.94 -3.75 21.24
N ASN A 221 11.44 -3.72 20.02
CA ASN A 221 11.89 -4.54 18.90
C ASN A 221 11.92 -6.03 19.22
N SER A 222 10.94 -6.55 20.00
CA SER A 222 10.92 -7.97 20.36
C SER A 222 10.64 -8.89 19.17
N LEU A 223 10.04 -8.36 18.09
CA LEU A 223 9.86 -9.05 16.82
C LEU A 223 10.75 -8.40 15.74
N GLY A 224 11.19 -9.21 14.78
CA GLY A 224 12.04 -8.79 13.66
C GLY A 224 11.31 -8.63 12.32
N SER A 225 11.88 -7.84 11.41
CA SER A 225 11.42 -7.62 10.03
C SER A 225 11.48 -8.86 9.12
N ASN A 226 11.94 -9.99 9.63
CA ASN A 226 11.89 -11.31 8.99
C ASN A 226 10.80 -12.22 9.60
N THR A 227 9.98 -11.69 10.51
CA THR A 227 8.87 -12.42 11.14
C THR A 227 7.57 -12.22 10.36
N THR A 228 6.86 -13.30 10.06
CA THR A 228 5.51 -13.24 9.47
C THR A 228 4.45 -13.46 10.56
N ILE A 229 3.41 -12.62 10.59
CA ILE A 229 2.23 -12.83 11.42
C ILE A 229 0.99 -13.00 10.53
N ASN A 230 0.31 -14.14 10.69
CA ASN A 230 -0.94 -14.45 10.02
C ASN A 230 -2.07 -14.54 11.04
N PHE A 231 -3.06 -13.66 10.93
CA PHE A 231 -4.29 -13.68 11.72
C PHE A 231 -5.38 -14.43 10.94
N ASN A 232 -5.65 -15.67 11.34
CA ASN A 232 -6.54 -16.59 10.63
C ASN A 232 -8.01 -16.40 11.07
N ALA A 233 -8.64 -15.33 10.59
CA ALA A 233 -10.00 -14.94 10.98
C ALA A 233 -11.10 -15.97 10.63
N ASN A 234 -10.86 -16.89 9.69
CA ASN A 234 -11.84 -17.91 9.28
C ASN A 234 -12.25 -18.87 10.40
N TYR A 235 -11.51 -18.90 11.50
CA TYR A 235 -11.77 -19.78 12.64
C TYR A 235 -12.51 -19.08 13.80
N GLY A 236 -13.08 -17.90 13.56
CA GLY A 236 -13.73 -17.07 14.58
C GLY A 236 -12.73 -16.51 15.60
N GLY A 237 -13.24 -15.87 16.66
CA GLY A 237 -12.44 -15.27 17.74
C GLY A 237 -11.58 -14.07 17.32
N GLN A 238 -11.17 -13.25 18.30
CA GLN A 238 -10.34 -12.07 18.05
C GLN A 238 -8.86 -12.40 18.24
N GLN A 239 -8.10 -12.46 17.15
CA GLN A 239 -6.65 -12.67 17.20
C GLN A 239 -5.96 -11.32 17.49
N ILE A 240 -5.00 -11.28 18.42
CA ILE A 240 -4.43 -10.01 18.90
C ILE A 240 -2.91 -9.97 18.77
N LEU A 241 -2.40 -8.87 18.22
CA LEU A 241 -1.02 -8.41 18.44
C LEU A 241 -1.05 -7.21 19.40
N GLU A 242 -0.39 -7.36 20.54
CA GLU A 242 -0.43 -6.42 21.65
C GLU A 242 0.95 -5.80 21.89
N LEU A 243 1.05 -4.47 21.81
CA LEU A 243 2.34 -3.77 21.85
C LEU A 243 2.81 -3.34 23.26
N PHE A 244 1.96 -3.26 24.29
CA PHE A 244 2.34 -2.87 25.66
C PHE A 244 3.28 -1.64 25.77
N GLY A 245 3.20 -0.67 24.85
CA GLY A 245 4.08 0.51 24.81
C GLY A 245 5.46 0.24 24.18
N ALA A 246 5.68 -0.97 23.67
CA ALA A 246 6.89 -1.37 22.96
C ALA A 246 6.69 -1.29 21.45
N SER A 247 7.53 -0.47 20.80
CA SER A 247 7.61 -0.45 19.34
C SER A 247 8.23 -1.74 18.84
N THR A 248 7.79 -2.22 17.67
CA THR A 248 8.29 -3.47 17.11
C THR A 248 8.25 -3.47 15.59
N SER A 249 8.93 -4.43 14.96
CA SER A 249 8.94 -4.61 13.51
C SER A 249 8.48 -6.01 13.12
N VAL A 250 7.78 -6.11 11.99
CA VAL A 250 7.37 -7.38 11.40
C VAL A 250 7.61 -7.36 9.90
N GLY A 251 7.98 -8.50 9.33
CA GLY A 251 8.27 -8.65 7.91
C GLY A 251 7.05 -8.77 7.03
N LYS A 252 5.95 -9.28 7.58
CA LYS A 252 4.66 -9.35 6.90
C LYS A 252 3.54 -9.49 7.93
N ILE A 253 2.43 -8.80 7.67
CA ILE A 253 1.16 -9.06 8.32
C ILE A 253 0.12 -9.51 7.29
N SER A 254 -0.66 -10.52 7.64
CA SER A 254 -1.88 -10.87 6.91
C SER A 254 -3.02 -11.15 7.89
N GLY A 255 -4.20 -10.58 7.69
CA GLY A 255 -5.30 -10.73 8.65
C GLY A 255 -6.66 -10.29 8.14
N GLY A 256 -7.70 -11.00 8.60
CA GLY A 256 -9.10 -10.69 8.32
C GLY A 256 -9.73 -9.73 9.34
N ALA A 257 -11.03 -9.45 9.18
CA ALA A 257 -11.77 -8.46 9.98
C ALA A 257 -11.80 -8.68 11.50
N LEU A 258 -11.50 -9.90 11.99
CA LEU A 258 -11.44 -10.21 13.42
C LEU A 258 -10.06 -9.96 14.06
N ALA A 259 -9.05 -9.67 13.25
CA ALA A 259 -7.72 -9.39 13.76
C ALA A 259 -7.67 -8.02 14.43
N VAL A 260 -6.94 -7.92 15.54
CA VAL A 260 -6.71 -6.65 16.25
C VAL A 260 -5.23 -6.44 16.50
N ILE A 261 -4.78 -5.22 16.27
CA ILE A 261 -3.46 -4.72 16.66
C ILE A 261 -3.70 -3.52 17.57
N ARG A 262 -3.12 -3.53 18.77
CA ARG A 262 -3.39 -2.48 19.76
C ARG A 262 -2.23 -2.21 20.72
N ASN A 263 -2.32 -1.09 21.42
CA ASN A 263 -1.35 -0.64 22.41
C ASN A 263 -1.96 -0.43 23.81
N THR A 264 -1.98 -1.49 24.62
CA THR A 264 -2.37 -1.41 26.04
C THR A 264 -1.32 -0.76 26.95
N GLY A 265 -0.16 -0.36 26.42
CA GLY A 265 0.84 0.37 27.19
C GLY A 265 0.43 1.81 27.46
N ASN A 266 1.06 2.43 28.46
CA ASN A 266 0.82 3.84 28.82
C ASN A 266 1.72 4.83 28.06
N ILE A 267 2.50 4.35 27.09
CA ILE A 267 3.38 5.15 26.24
C ILE A 267 3.08 4.83 24.78
N ALA A 268 3.33 5.80 23.90
CA ALA A 268 3.15 5.60 22.47
C ALA A 268 4.04 4.47 21.94
N ALA A 269 3.53 3.72 20.98
CA ALA A 269 4.24 2.62 20.33
C ALA A 269 4.13 2.72 18.82
N ILE A 270 5.13 2.19 18.11
CA ILE A 270 5.15 2.13 16.66
C ILE A 270 5.12 0.67 16.22
N LEU A 271 4.13 0.29 15.42
CA LEU A 271 4.19 -0.93 14.62
C LEU A 271 4.87 -0.62 13.30
N THR A 272 6.05 -1.18 13.07
CA THR A 272 6.69 -1.16 11.76
C THR A 272 6.34 -2.41 10.97
N VAL A 273 5.68 -2.24 9.84
CA VAL A 273 5.43 -3.31 8.87
C VAL A 273 6.40 -3.13 7.71
N ASP A 274 7.45 -3.94 7.70
CA ASP A 274 8.53 -3.84 6.74
C ASP A 274 8.17 -4.48 5.39
N ASN A 275 7.23 -5.41 5.35
CA ASN A 275 6.79 -6.06 4.11
C ASN A 275 7.92 -6.61 3.22
N SER A 276 9.15 -6.83 3.73
CA SER A 276 10.27 -7.33 2.92
C SER A 276 10.08 -8.76 2.43
N LEU A 277 9.20 -9.52 3.09
CA LEU A 277 8.97 -10.93 2.76
C LEU A 277 7.98 -11.12 1.60
N ALA A 278 6.94 -10.28 1.51
CA ALA A 278 5.93 -10.25 0.45
C ALA A 278 4.92 -9.12 0.71
N ASP A 279 3.96 -8.95 -0.19
CA ASP A 279 2.77 -8.15 0.05
C ASP A 279 2.01 -8.62 1.31
N GLY A 280 1.48 -7.64 2.04
CA GLY A 280 0.67 -7.81 3.24
C GLY A 280 -0.75 -7.36 3.00
N SER A 281 -1.71 -7.94 3.72
CA SER A 281 -3.12 -7.59 3.61
C SER A 281 -3.79 -7.71 4.97
N PHE A 282 -4.25 -6.59 5.52
CA PHE A 282 -4.87 -6.53 6.83
C PHE A 282 -6.22 -5.79 6.76
N SER A 283 -7.30 -6.50 7.07
CA SER A 283 -8.66 -5.93 7.14
C SER A 283 -9.23 -5.86 8.55
N GLY A 284 -8.42 -6.21 9.56
CA GLY A 284 -8.76 -6.08 10.98
C GLY A 284 -8.68 -4.64 11.49
N LEU A 285 -8.81 -4.47 12.81
CA LEU A 285 -8.73 -3.19 13.50
C LEU A 285 -7.30 -2.92 14.02
N ILE A 286 -6.76 -1.76 13.70
CA ILE A 286 -5.60 -1.18 14.38
C ILE A 286 -6.11 -0.04 15.28
N GLU A 287 -5.83 -0.09 16.57
CA GLU A 287 -6.34 0.85 17.58
C GLU A 287 -5.27 1.28 18.59
N ASP A 288 -5.46 2.44 19.22
CA ASP A 288 -4.59 2.89 20.31
C ASP A 288 -4.78 2.02 21.57
N TYR A 289 -6.00 1.94 22.08
CA TYR A 289 -6.38 1.43 23.40
C TYR A 289 -6.01 2.36 24.57
N ASN A 290 -4.76 2.38 25.06
CA ASN A 290 -4.36 3.22 26.21
C ASN A 290 -3.49 4.43 25.81
N ALA A 291 -2.63 4.27 24.82
CA ALA A 291 -1.74 5.31 24.33
C ALA A 291 -1.62 5.21 22.80
N PRO A 292 -1.24 6.31 22.11
CA PRO A 292 -1.19 6.33 20.65
C PRO A 292 -0.39 5.18 20.05
N LEU A 293 -0.95 4.55 19.02
CA LEU A 293 -0.27 3.63 18.14
C LEU A 293 0.00 4.32 16.81
N SER A 294 1.24 4.27 16.34
CA SER A 294 1.61 4.71 14.99
C SER A 294 1.90 3.50 14.11
N LEU A 295 1.63 3.65 12.81
CA LEU A 295 2.02 2.68 11.79
C LEU A 295 3.20 3.23 10.99
N ASN A 296 4.28 2.45 10.85
CA ASN A 296 5.32 2.72 9.88
C ASN A 296 5.37 1.62 8.81
N LYS A 297 5.12 1.97 7.56
CA LYS A 297 5.26 1.08 6.40
C LYS A 297 6.65 1.26 5.77
N ARG A 298 7.44 0.19 5.78
CA ARG A 298 8.77 0.08 5.16
C ARG A 298 8.81 -1.06 4.13
N GLY A 299 9.97 -1.30 3.54
CA GLY A 299 10.23 -2.22 2.42
C GLY A 299 9.48 -1.90 1.14
N SER A 300 9.83 -2.62 0.07
CA SER A 300 9.38 -2.32 -1.31
C SER A 300 7.99 -2.85 -1.65
N ASN A 301 7.54 -3.92 -0.99
CA ASN A 301 6.23 -4.54 -1.26
C ASN A 301 5.09 -3.69 -0.68
N THR A 302 3.85 -4.08 -0.97
CA THR A 302 2.65 -3.32 -0.64
C THR A 302 1.97 -3.83 0.63
N LEU A 303 1.35 -2.92 1.38
CA LEU A 303 0.43 -3.26 2.48
C LEU A 303 -0.99 -2.82 2.13
N THR A 304 -1.91 -3.76 1.96
CA THR A 304 -3.33 -3.45 1.80
C THR A 304 -3.98 -3.30 3.17
N LEU A 305 -4.60 -2.13 3.42
CA LEU A 305 -5.34 -1.82 4.64
C LEU A 305 -6.82 -1.59 4.30
N SER A 306 -7.68 -2.52 4.71
CA SER A 306 -9.13 -2.45 4.46
C SER A 306 -9.96 -2.36 5.73
N GLY A 307 -9.31 -2.23 6.88
CA GLY A 307 -9.97 -2.11 8.19
C GLY A 307 -10.46 -0.70 8.49
N ASN A 308 -11.43 -0.59 9.39
CA ASN A 308 -11.85 0.66 9.99
C ASN A 308 -10.93 1.00 11.17
N ASN A 309 -9.72 1.51 10.87
CA ASN A 309 -8.72 1.74 11.89
C ASN A 309 -8.99 3.02 12.70
N THR A 310 -8.62 3.01 13.99
CA THR A 310 -8.92 4.09 14.94
C THR A 310 -7.69 4.67 15.64
N TYR A 311 -6.49 4.16 15.33
CA TYR A 311 -5.25 4.67 15.90
C TYR A 311 -4.99 6.14 15.54
N THR A 312 -4.45 6.89 16.51
CA THR A 312 -4.24 8.34 16.40
C THR A 312 -2.78 8.74 16.23
N GLY A 313 -1.84 7.83 16.44
CA GLY A 313 -0.39 8.12 16.36
C GLY A 313 0.12 8.43 14.94
N GLY A 314 -0.70 8.23 13.92
CA GLY A 314 -0.38 8.54 12.52
C GLY A 314 0.24 7.38 11.74
N THR A 315 0.34 7.56 10.43
CA THR A 315 0.95 6.61 9.48
C THR A 315 2.14 7.24 8.79
N THR A 316 3.28 6.57 8.80
CA THR A 316 4.43 6.92 7.96
C THR A 316 4.62 5.86 6.89
N ILE A 317 4.84 6.26 5.64
CA ILE A 317 5.24 5.38 4.54
C ILE A 317 6.66 5.81 4.14
N ASP A 318 7.65 5.02 4.53
CA ASP A 318 9.05 5.27 4.22
C ASP A 318 9.46 4.68 2.86
N SER A 319 8.82 3.58 2.45
CA SER A 319 9.07 2.92 1.15
C SER A 319 7.92 2.00 0.72
N GLY A 320 7.89 1.68 -0.58
CA GLY A 320 6.84 0.83 -1.17
C GLY A 320 5.50 1.56 -1.21
N GLY A 321 4.41 0.90 -0.84
CA GLY A 321 3.11 1.57 -0.81
C GLY A 321 2.06 0.95 0.09
N ILE A 322 0.95 1.68 0.24
CA ILE A 322 -0.27 1.23 0.91
C ILE A 322 -1.44 1.25 -0.08
N VAL A 323 -2.24 0.19 -0.09
CA VAL A 323 -3.56 0.18 -0.74
C VAL A 323 -4.63 0.48 0.29
N ILE A 324 -5.45 1.49 0.00
CA ILE A 324 -6.58 1.94 0.79
C ILE A 324 -7.82 1.17 0.36
N GLY A 325 -8.32 0.31 1.25
CA GLY A 325 -9.59 -0.40 1.10
C GLY A 325 -10.74 0.14 1.96
N HIS A 326 -10.50 1.20 2.76
CA HIS A 326 -11.51 1.78 3.65
C HIS A 326 -11.21 3.26 3.94
N ASN A 327 -12.24 4.08 4.23
CA ASN A 327 -12.11 5.52 4.53
C ASN A 327 -11.15 5.82 5.70
N ASN A 328 -11.12 4.94 6.69
CA ASN A 328 -10.26 5.04 7.88
C ASN A 328 -9.09 4.05 7.85
N ALA A 329 -8.66 3.59 6.68
CA ALA A 329 -7.55 2.62 6.57
C ALA A 329 -6.24 3.13 7.20
N LEU A 330 -6.01 4.45 7.21
CA LEU A 330 -4.80 5.07 7.74
C LEU A 330 -4.96 5.64 9.17
N GLY A 331 -6.05 5.29 9.86
CA GLY A 331 -6.39 5.83 11.17
C GLY A 331 -6.87 7.29 11.10
N THR A 332 -6.71 8.01 12.21
CA THR A 332 -7.15 9.42 12.38
C THR A 332 -5.99 10.37 12.69
N GLY A 333 -4.76 9.86 12.68
CA GLY A 333 -3.54 10.64 12.86
C GLY A 333 -3.01 11.25 11.55
N PRO A 334 -1.90 11.99 11.62
CA PRO A 334 -1.22 12.50 10.42
C PRO A 334 -0.67 11.36 9.56
N VAL A 335 -0.62 11.56 8.25
CA VAL A 335 -0.04 10.65 7.27
C VAL A 335 1.16 11.33 6.62
N THR A 336 2.32 10.65 6.69
CA THR A 336 3.58 11.13 6.11
C THR A 336 4.08 10.15 5.06
N LEU A 337 4.44 10.65 3.87
CA LEU A 337 5.02 9.83 2.80
C LEU A 337 6.39 10.37 2.43
N ALA A 338 7.34 9.45 2.27
CA ALA A 338 8.65 9.72 1.67
C ALA A 338 8.58 9.66 0.13
N ASP A 339 9.56 10.26 -0.53
CA ASP A 339 9.68 10.21 -2.00
C ASP A 339 9.76 8.76 -2.53
N GLY A 340 9.17 8.52 -3.70
CA GLY A 340 9.10 7.19 -4.33
C GLY A 340 8.07 6.24 -3.71
N THR A 341 7.31 6.69 -2.71
CA THR A 341 6.21 5.89 -2.13
C THR A 341 4.92 6.01 -2.93
N ARG A 342 4.04 5.02 -2.75
CA ARG A 342 2.74 4.94 -3.43
C ARG A 342 1.59 4.82 -2.43
N LEU A 343 0.56 5.63 -2.64
CA LEU A 343 -0.74 5.47 -1.99
C LEU A 343 -1.79 5.18 -3.05
N LYS A 344 -2.44 4.04 -2.93
CA LYS A 344 -3.37 3.52 -3.94
C LYS A 344 -4.79 3.43 -3.40
N TRP A 345 -5.76 3.98 -4.12
CA TRP A 345 -7.19 3.73 -3.88
C TRP A 345 -7.66 2.60 -4.77
N SER A 346 -7.94 1.43 -4.17
CA SER A 346 -8.60 0.31 -4.88
C SER A 346 -10.12 0.31 -4.72
N GLU A 347 -10.64 1.17 -3.84
CA GLU A 347 -12.06 1.38 -3.60
C GLU A 347 -12.38 2.87 -3.56
N ASN A 348 -13.67 3.19 -3.70
CA ASN A 348 -14.15 4.55 -3.47
C ASN A 348 -13.96 4.87 -1.99
N ALA A 349 -12.97 5.71 -1.68
CA ALA A 349 -12.66 6.06 -0.31
C ALA A 349 -12.26 7.52 -0.15
N GLN A 350 -12.73 8.12 0.94
CA GLN A 350 -12.40 9.48 1.36
C GLN A 350 -11.62 9.44 2.66
N LEU A 351 -10.42 10.01 2.64
CA LEU A 351 -9.61 10.22 3.84
C LEU A 351 -10.08 11.49 4.54
N ASN A 352 -10.80 11.32 5.65
CA ASN A 352 -11.58 12.37 6.31
C ASN A 352 -10.88 13.11 7.44
N ASN A 353 -10.09 12.44 8.28
CA ASN A 353 -9.56 13.03 9.53
C ASN A 353 -8.03 12.94 9.56
N ILE A 354 -7.37 13.28 8.45
CA ILE A 354 -5.95 13.01 8.25
C ILE A 354 -5.28 14.27 7.73
N SER A 355 -4.16 14.64 8.33
CA SER A 355 -3.24 15.64 7.78
C SER A 355 -2.17 14.94 6.96
N PHE A 356 -2.06 15.27 5.68
CA PHE A 356 -1.10 14.65 4.77
C PHE A 356 0.12 15.56 4.61
N THR A 357 1.27 15.14 5.13
CA THR A 357 2.54 15.88 5.03
C THR A 357 3.52 15.07 4.22
N LEU A 358 4.01 15.62 3.10
CA LEU A 358 4.97 14.91 2.26
C LEU A 358 6.40 15.30 2.61
N ASN A 359 7.24 14.31 2.90
CA ASN A 359 8.61 14.52 3.34
C ASN A 359 9.57 14.41 2.15
N ALA A 360 10.28 15.50 1.85
CA ALA A 360 11.20 15.60 0.72
C ALA A 360 12.55 14.92 1.04
N GLY A 361 12.96 13.97 0.20
CA GLY A 361 14.23 13.25 0.34
C GLY A 361 15.04 13.12 -0.95
N ASN A 362 14.41 13.22 -2.12
CA ASN A 362 15.07 13.16 -3.42
C ASN A 362 14.16 13.70 -4.56
N PRO A 363 14.47 14.87 -5.16
CA PRO A 363 13.63 15.48 -6.20
C PRO A 363 13.54 14.65 -7.50
N SER A 364 14.31 13.57 -7.64
CA SER A 364 14.27 12.68 -8.81
C SER A 364 13.15 11.64 -8.79
N GLN A 365 12.45 11.43 -7.66
CA GLN A 365 11.27 10.55 -7.58
C GLN A 365 10.13 11.28 -6.88
N GLY A 366 8.94 11.28 -7.48
CA GLY A 366 7.74 11.85 -6.86
C GLY A 366 6.97 10.82 -6.03
N ILE A 367 6.05 11.32 -5.23
CA ILE A 367 5.06 10.52 -4.50
C ILE A 367 3.92 10.18 -5.44
N ILE A 368 3.51 8.92 -5.44
CA ILE A 368 2.52 8.41 -6.38
C ILE A 368 1.18 8.26 -5.67
N LEU A 369 0.18 9.02 -6.14
CA LEU A 369 -1.22 8.83 -5.78
C LEU A 369 -1.89 8.09 -6.92
N GLU A 370 -2.19 6.80 -6.72
CA GLU A 370 -2.78 5.93 -7.73
C GLU A 370 -4.25 5.68 -7.43
N VAL A 371 -5.12 5.79 -8.44
CA VAL A 371 -6.53 5.46 -8.29
C VAL A 371 -6.92 4.45 -9.36
N ASP A 372 -7.38 3.26 -8.93
CA ASP A 372 -7.82 2.20 -9.84
C ASP A 372 -8.93 2.67 -10.77
N ASP A 373 -9.04 2.03 -11.94
CA ASP A 373 -10.06 2.34 -12.93
C ASP A 373 -11.47 2.33 -12.32
N THR A 374 -12.33 3.25 -12.75
CA THR A 374 -13.68 3.51 -12.23
C THR A 374 -13.77 3.97 -10.77
N LYS A 375 -12.66 3.99 -10.01
CA LYS A 375 -12.67 4.40 -8.60
C LYS A 375 -12.48 5.90 -8.44
N ILE A 376 -12.92 6.39 -7.29
CA ILE A 376 -12.77 7.78 -6.86
C ILE A 376 -12.06 7.81 -5.51
N GLY A 377 -10.81 8.27 -5.51
CA GLY A 377 -10.09 8.62 -4.29
C GLY A 377 -10.36 10.06 -3.91
N LYS A 378 -10.59 10.34 -2.62
CA LYS A 378 -10.81 11.70 -2.13
C LYS A 378 -9.93 12.01 -0.92
N ILE A 379 -9.40 13.22 -0.89
CA ILE A 379 -8.67 13.76 0.25
C ILE A 379 -9.40 15.02 0.72
N ALA A 380 -9.94 14.98 1.95
CA ALA A 380 -10.77 16.06 2.48
C ALA A 380 -9.96 17.25 3.03
N HIS A 381 -8.70 17.02 3.41
CA HIS A 381 -7.84 18.00 4.07
C HIS A 381 -6.78 18.57 3.13
N ALA A 382 -6.15 19.67 3.54
CA ALA A 382 -5.08 20.31 2.79
C ALA A 382 -3.90 19.35 2.57
N VAL A 383 -3.43 19.27 1.34
CA VAL A 383 -2.21 18.56 0.98
C VAL A 383 -1.07 19.56 0.90
N THR A 384 -0.02 19.35 1.69
CA THR A 384 1.22 20.15 1.65
C THR A 384 2.36 19.31 1.10
N ILE A 385 2.95 19.76 -0.01
CA ILE A 385 3.95 19.00 -0.76
C ILE A 385 5.23 19.81 -0.90
N ALA A 386 6.32 19.31 -0.34
CA ALA A 386 7.66 19.85 -0.53
C ALA A 386 8.41 19.27 -1.77
N GLY A 387 7.89 18.18 -2.37
CA GLY A 387 8.49 17.43 -3.49
C GLY A 387 7.56 17.29 -4.70
N ASN A 388 7.73 16.22 -5.48
CA ASN A 388 6.90 15.98 -6.68
C ASN A 388 5.68 15.10 -6.33
N MET A 389 4.53 15.41 -6.89
CA MET A 389 3.31 14.60 -6.84
C MET A 389 2.97 14.05 -8.22
N LEU A 390 2.76 12.74 -8.29
CA LEU A 390 2.40 12.02 -9.49
C LEU A 390 1.00 11.42 -9.30
N LYS A 391 0.04 11.80 -10.13
CA LYS A 391 -1.26 11.12 -10.20
C LYS A 391 -1.21 10.04 -11.29
N GLU A 392 -1.37 8.79 -10.87
CA GLU A 392 -1.44 7.59 -11.72
C GLU A 392 -2.79 6.88 -11.56
N GLY A 393 -3.05 5.88 -12.41
CA GLY A 393 -4.29 5.12 -12.48
C GLY A 393 -5.43 5.86 -13.20
N LEU A 394 -6.27 5.08 -13.90
CA LEU A 394 -7.35 5.60 -14.75
C LEU A 394 -8.50 6.25 -13.95
N GLY A 395 -8.59 6.00 -12.64
CA GLY A 395 -9.60 6.57 -11.77
C GLY A 395 -9.43 8.07 -11.49
N ARG A 396 -10.39 8.61 -10.73
CA ARG A 396 -10.45 10.03 -10.35
C ARG A 396 -9.88 10.26 -8.95
N LEU A 397 -8.96 11.21 -8.80
CA LEU A 397 -8.55 11.76 -7.51
C LEU A 397 -9.19 13.13 -7.30
N GLU A 398 -9.78 13.36 -6.12
CA GLU A 398 -10.34 14.64 -5.70
C GLU A 398 -9.59 15.19 -4.49
N LEU A 399 -8.99 16.37 -4.62
CA LEU A 399 -8.42 17.14 -3.50
C LEU A 399 -9.43 18.22 -3.12
N LEU A 400 -10.07 18.09 -1.95
CA LEU A 400 -11.27 18.86 -1.60
C LEU A 400 -11.00 20.14 -0.80
N ALA A 401 -9.77 20.32 -0.33
CA ALA A 401 -9.33 21.52 0.40
C ALA A 401 -8.40 22.39 -0.45
N GLU A 402 -7.95 23.51 0.12
CA GLU A 402 -6.83 24.28 -0.44
C GLU A 402 -5.53 23.51 -0.26
N ASN A 403 -4.78 23.33 -1.36
CA ASN A 403 -3.56 22.55 -1.39
C ASN A 403 -2.36 23.46 -1.67
N PHE A 404 -1.23 23.13 -1.08
CA PHE A 404 0.04 23.82 -1.28
C PHE A 404 1.07 22.86 -1.83
N ILE A 405 1.58 23.12 -3.03
CA ILE A 405 2.66 22.33 -3.64
C ILE A 405 3.83 23.26 -3.93
N SER A 406 5.00 23.00 -3.36
CA SER A 406 6.22 23.73 -3.70
C SER A 406 7.10 23.03 -4.74
N GLY A 407 6.93 21.72 -4.95
CA GLY A 407 7.54 20.97 -6.06
C GLY A 407 6.59 20.80 -7.26
N SER A 408 6.80 19.77 -8.08
CA SER A 408 6.03 19.58 -9.33
C SER A 408 4.79 18.72 -9.13
N LEU A 409 3.72 19.04 -9.86
CA LEU A 409 2.53 18.20 -10.02
C LEU A 409 2.51 17.60 -11.43
N GLU A 410 2.40 16.29 -11.54
CA GLU A 410 2.19 15.60 -12.82
C GLU A 410 0.94 14.70 -12.76
N ALA A 411 -0.06 15.03 -13.56
CA ALA A 411 -1.15 14.13 -13.87
C ALA A 411 -0.75 13.28 -15.08
N LYS A 412 -0.52 11.98 -14.88
CA LYS A 412 -0.07 11.07 -15.95
C LYS A 412 -1.24 10.42 -16.68
N GLU A 413 -2.30 10.10 -15.94
CA GLU A 413 -3.50 9.44 -16.47
C GLU A 413 -4.70 9.62 -15.53
N GLY A 414 -5.89 9.32 -16.06
CA GLY A 414 -7.15 9.41 -15.33
C GLY A 414 -7.55 10.86 -15.07
N SER A 415 -8.32 11.09 -14.00
CA SER A 415 -8.81 12.43 -13.66
C SER A 415 -8.23 12.92 -12.34
N LEU A 416 -7.79 14.18 -12.31
CA LEU A 416 -7.40 14.89 -11.10
C LEU A 416 -8.27 16.14 -10.98
N SER A 417 -9.11 16.18 -9.94
CA SER A 417 -9.94 17.33 -9.60
C SER A 417 -9.43 17.96 -8.33
N ILE A 418 -9.15 19.25 -8.37
CA ILE A 418 -8.52 19.99 -7.27
C ILE A 418 -9.41 21.18 -6.95
N TYR A 419 -9.82 21.31 -5.70
CA TYR A 419 -10.65 22.42 -5.25
C TYR A 419 -9.92 23.76 -5.39
N SER A 420 -8.78 23.91 -4.71
CA SER A 420 -7.89 25.07 -4.86
C SER A 420 -6.44 24.64 -4.74
N MET A 421 -5.56 25.31 -5.49
CA MET A 421 -4.13 25.09 -5.45
C MET A 421 -3.35 26.41 -5.47
N ILE A 422 -2.44 26.51 -4.51
CA ILE A 422 -1.29 27.41 -4.54
C ILE A 422 -0.09 26.54 -4.90
N ASN A 423 0.44 26.71 -6.11
CA ASN A 423 1.55 25.90 -6.57
C ASN A 423 2.77 26.78 -6.89
N ASN A 424 3.91 26.50 -6.28
CA ASN A 424 5.18 27.19 -6.53
C ASN A 424 6.13 26.40 -7.43
N GLY A 425 5.71 25.24 -7.95
CA GLY A 425 6.47 24.43 -8.90
C GLY A 425 5.79 24.30 -10.27
N THR A 426 6.09 23.21 -10.99
CA THR A 426 5.57 22.98 -12.35
C THR A 426 4.33 22.10 -12.34
N VAL A 427 3.34 22.41 -13.17
CA VAL A 427 2.17 21.55 -13.43
C VAL A 427 2.32 20.90 -14.80
N THR A 428 2.16 19.59 -14.88
CA THR A 428 2.17 18.84 -16.13
C THR A 428 0.91 17.98 -16.20
N ASN A 429 0.10 18.18 -17.24
CA ASN A 429 -1.05 17.35 -17.55
C ASN A 429 -0.73 16.56 -18.83
N ARG A 430 -0.58 15.24 -18.72
CA ARG A 430 -0.22 14.37 -19.86
C ARG A 430 -1.44 14.10 -20.76
N SER A 431 -1.20 13.56 -21.95
CA SER A 431 -2.23 13.34 -22.97
C SER A 431 -3.43 12.51 -22.50
N ASN A 432 -3.21 11.57 -21.58
CA ASN A 432 -4.23 10.65 -21.09
C ASN A 432 -4.90 11.09 -19.79
N SER A 433 -4.70 12.35 -19.37
CA SER A 433 -5.28 12.87 -18.14
C SER A 433 -6.24 14.03 -18.35
N THR A 434 -7.21 14.13 -17.43
CA THR A 434 -8.09 15.27 -17.25
C THR A 434 -7.73 15.98 -15.96
N LEU A 435 -7.30 17.23 -16.05
CA LEU A 435 -6.94 18.07 -14.92
C LEU A 435 -7.97 19.18 -14.76
N ASN A 436 -8.66 19.19 -13.62
CA ASN A 436 -9.69 20.15 -13.29
C ASN A 436 -9.34 20.91 -12.01
N PHE A 437 -9.29 22.24 -12.08
CA PHE A 437 -9.05 23.10 -10.92
C PHE A 437 -10.25 23.98 -10.63
N GLY A 438 -10.69 24.07 -9.37
CA GLY A 438 -11.62 25.11 -8.94
C GLY A 438 -10.95 26.49 -8.91
N SER A 439 -9.69 26.56 -8.50
CA SER A 439 -8.80 27.72 -8.67
C SER A 439 -7.35 27.27 -8.75
N LEU A 440 -6.58 27.89 -9.66
CA LEU A 440 -5.17 27.63 -9.82
C LEU A 440 -4.37 28.94 -9.79
N THR A 441 -3.51 29.09 -8.78
CA THR A 441 -2.73 30.32 -8.53
C THR A 441 -1.23 30.05 -8.31
N ASN A 442 -0.42 31.08 -8.58
CA ASN A 442 1.02 31.17 -8.30
C ASN A 442 1.96 30.23 -9.05
N ASN A 443 1.49 29.54 -10.09
CA ASN A 443 2.29 28.55 -10.84
C ASN A 443 3.51 29.15 -11.51
N LYS A 444 4.60 28.38 -11.51
CA LYS A 444 5.74 28.64 -12.39
C LYS A 444 5.40 28.24 -13.82
N ASN A 445 5.66 26.98 -14.18
CA ASN A 445 5.39 26.47 -15.53
C ASN A 445 4.18 25.53 -15.53
N VAL A 446 3.31 25.67 -16.53
CA VAL A 446 2.21 24.74 -16.79
C VAL A 446 2.39 24.17 -18.19
N THR A 447 2.32 22.85 -18.34
CA THR A 447 2.29 22.16 -19.63
C THR A 447 1.04 21.29 -19.69
N ASN A 448 0.22 21.49 -20.72
CA ASN A 448 -0.99 20.73 -20.95
C ASN A 448 -0.92 19.95 -22.26
N GLU A 449 -0.95 18.62 -22.19
CA GLU A 449 -1.11 17.70 -23.31
C GLU A 449 -2.48 16.99 -23.27
N GLY A 450 -3.17 17.00 -22.12
CA GLY A 450 -4.49 16.38 -21.91
C GLY A 450 -5.65 17.39 -21.88
N ILE A 451 -6.75 17.01 -21.22
CA ILE A 451 -7.89 17.91 -21.00
C ILE A 451 -7.61 18.77 -19.77
N PHE A 452 -7.66 20.09 -19.91
CA PHE A 452 -7.47 21.03 -18.81
C PHE A 452 -8.68 21.95 -18.66
N THR A 453 -9.27 21.97 -17.47
CA THR A 453 -10.41 22.84 -17.15
C THR A 453 -10.19 23.64 -15.88
N SER A 454 -10.59 24.91 -15.89
CA SER A 454 -10.64 25.72 -14.68
C SER A 454 -11.57 26.93 -14.82
N PRO A 455 -12.30 27.34 -13.77
CA PRO A 455 -12.95 28.65 -13.75
C PRO A 455 -11.94 29.80 -13.87
N THR A 456 -10.78 29.69 -13.22
CA THR A 456 -9.79 30.77 -13.20
C THR A 456 -8.38 30.22 -13.17
N LEU A 457 -7.59 30.64 -14.16
CA LEU A 457 -6.16 30.41 -14.25
C LEU A 457 -5.42 31.72 -14.02
N THR A 458 -4.58 31.77 -13.00
CA THR A 458 -3.57 32.84 -12.86
C THR A 458 -2.19 32.27 -13.15
N ASN A 459 -1.64 32.61 -14.31
CA ASN A 459 -0.31 32.16 -14.75
C ASN A 459 0.73 33.27 -14.53
N LYS A 460 1.87 32.92 -13.91
CA LYS A 460 2.96 33.87 -13.63
C LYS A 460 4.15 33.72 -14.58
N ASP A 461 4.58 32.48 -14.88
CA ASP A 461 5.68 32.23 -15.83
C ASP A 461 5.14 31.62 -17.14
N SER A 462 5.52 30.40 -17.53
CA SER A 462 5.19 29.85 -18.86
C SER A 462 3.99 28.89 -18.84
N PHE A 463 3.01 29.10 -19.72
CA PHE A 463 1.94 28.14 -20.01
C PHE A 463 2.08 27.60 -21.43
N ILE A 464 2.20 26.28 -21.58
CA ILE A 464 2.26 25.59 -22.88
C ILE A 464 1.00 24.72 -23.00
N ASN A 465 0.18 24.98 -24.01
CA ASN A 465 -1.04 24.25 -24.31
C ASN A 465 -0.95 23.49 -25.62
N ASN A 466 -0.91 22.17 -25.53
CA ASN A 466 -0.93 21.24 -26.66
C ASN A 466 -2.21 20.37 -26.68
N GLY A 467 -2.97 20.32 -25.57
CA GLY A 467 -4.21 19.55 -25.43
C GLY A 467 -5.48 20.42 -25.29
N PRO A 468 -6.67 19.79 -25.21
CA PRO A 468 -7.92 20.52 -25.01
C PRO A 468 -7.90 21.42 -23.77
N LEU A 469 -8.25 22.70 -23.95
CA LEU A 469 -8.26 23.71 -22.89
C LEU A 469 -9.62 24.40 -22.83
N ASN A 470 -10.24 24.44 -21.65
CA ASN A 470 -11.48 25.17 -21.41
C ASN A 470 -11.41 25.96 -20.10
N ILE A 471 -11.29 27.28 -20.20
CA ILE A 471 -11.10 28.16 -19.04
C ILE A 471 -12.03 29.37 -19.11
N ASN A 472 -12.71 29.72 -18.00
CA ASN A 472 -13.57 30.91 -18.01
C ASN A 472 -12.77 32.22 -17.95
N THR A 473 -11.72 32.30 -17.13
CA THR A 473 -10.87 33.49 -17.02
C THR A 473 -9.39 33.11 -16.93
N VAL A 474 -8.59 33.67 -17.83
CA VAL A 474 -7.13 33.57 -17.82
C VAL A 474 -6.56 34.93 -17.47
N ASN A 475 -5.79 34.99 -16.38
CA ASN A 475 -4.96 36.13 -16.00
C ASN A 475 -3.50 35.71 -16.16
N ASN A 476 -2.85 36.18 -17.20
CA ASN A 476 -1.55 35.69 -17.62
C ASN A 476 -0.50 36.80 -17.58
N SER A 477 0.43 36.76 -16.62
CA SER A 477 1.53 37.72 -16.53
C SER A 477 2.86 37.20 -17.07
N GLY A 478 2.85 36.02 -17.71
CA GLY A 478 4.03 35.37 -18.28
C GLY A 478 3.76 34.81 -19.68
N ASN A 479 4.64 33.99 -20.24
CA ASN A 479 4.50 33.50 -21.62
C ASN A 479 3.34 32.50 -21.78
N PHE A 480 2.58 32.59 -22.87
CA PHE A 480 1.51 31.65 -23.18
C PHE A 480 1.65 31.14 -24.61
N ARG A 481 1.74 29.82 -24.79
CA ARG A 481 1.86 29.19 -26.11
C ARG A 481 0.74 28.20 -26.29
N ASN A 482 -0.05 28.36 -27.35
CA ASN A 482 -1.12 27.44 -27.71
C ASN A 482 -0.88 26.81 -29.08
N SER A 483 -0.75 25.49 -29.10
CA SER A 483 -0.73 24.65 -30.30
C SER A 483 -1.93 23.69 -30.36
N SER A 484 -2.83 23.75 -29.37
CA SER A 484 -3.99 22.87 -29.28
C SER A 484 -4.99 23.08 -30.42
N THR A 485 -5.65 22.00 -30.83
CA THR A 485 -6.78 22.03 -31.77
C THR A 485 -8.09 22.43 -31.12
N SER A 486 -8.14 22.57 -29.79
CA SER A 486 -9.33 22.96 -29.03
C SER A 486 -8.93 23.79 -27.81
N CYS A 487 -9.11 25.10 -27.91
CA CYS A 487 -8.89 26.04 -26.82
C CYS A 487 -10.06 27.01 -26.77
N THR A 488 -10.79 27.00 -25.65
CA THR A 488 -11.88 27.94 -25.39
C THR A 488 -11.56 28.72 -24.12
N VAL A 489 -11.57 30.04 -24.23
CA VAL A 489 -11.36 30.96 -23.11
C VAL A 489 -12.52 31.94 -23.04
N GLY A 490 -13.09 32.16 -21.86
CA GLY A 490 -14.06 33.24 -21.67
C GLY A 490 -13.36 34.61 -21.78
N ASN A 491 -12.70 35.02 -20.71
CA ASN A 491 -11.95 36.27 -20.64
C ASN A 491 -10.44 35.97 -20.60
N PHE A 492 -9.68 36.48 -21.57
CA PHE A 492 -8.24 36.36 -21.62
C PHE A 492 -7.61 37.73 -21.36
N ASN A 493 -6.97 37.89 -20.20
CA ASN A 493 -6.25 39.10 -19.83
C ASN A 493 -4.77 38.77 -19.66
N ASN A 494 -3.89 39.50 -20.33
CA ASN A 494 -2.44 39.33 -20.18
C ASN A 494 -1.73 40.52 -19.51
N GLY A 495 -2.43 41.27 -18.66
CA GLY A 495 -1.82 42.33 -17.87
C GLY A 495 -2.73 42.93 -16.81
N LEU A 496 -2.23 42.99 -15.57
CA LEU A 496 -2.72 43.81 -14.46
C LEU A 496 -1.69 44.91 -14.12
N ALA A 497 -1.18 45.65 -15.12
CA ALA A 497 -0.54 46.96 -14.95
C ALA A 497 -0.15 47.59 -16.31
N PRO A 498 -0.41 48.88 -16.55
CA PRO A 498 -0.13 49.54 -17.83
C PRO A 498 1.35 49.81 -18.15
N ASN A 499 2.31 49.53 -17.25
CA ASN A 499 3.68 50.07 -17.34
C ASN A 499 4.83 49.05 -17.36
N LEU A 500 4.57 47.74 -17.43
CA LEU A 500 5.61 46.70 -17.48
C LEU A 500 5.06 45.51 -18.26
N GLN A 501 5.56 45.23 -19.47
CA GLN A 501 5.85 43.87 -20.03
C GLN A 501 5.89 43.81 -21.58
N ASP A 502 6.89 44.43 -22.22
CA ASP A 502 7.26 44.09 -23.61
C ASP A 502 7.82 42.64 -23.74
N ASN A 503 8.08 41.96 -22.61
CA ASN A 503 8.69 40.63 -22.54
C ASN A 503 7.71 39.46 -22.42
N VAL A 504 6.38 39.71 -22.38
CA VAL A 504 5.38 38.63 -22.36
C VAL A 504 4.96 38.30 -23.78
N GLU A 505 5.30 37.08 -24.20
CA GLU A 505 4.97 36.54 -25.51
C GLU A 505 3.77 35.60 -25.42
N ILE A 506 2.71 35.93 -26.17
CA ILE A 506 1.61 35.03 -26.45
C ILE A 506 1.71 34.57 -27.89
N SER A 507 1.74 33.26 -28.12
CA SER A 507 1.75 32.67 -29.45
C SER A 507 0.61 31.66 -29.59
N ASN A 508 -0.19 31.81 -30.63
CA ASN A 508 -1.21 30.86 -31.03
C ASN A 508 -0.88 30.24 -32.40
N THR A 509 -0.43 29.00 -32.40
CA THR A 509 -0.24 28.17 -33.61
C THR A 509 -1.37 27.14 -33.81
N GLY A 510 -2.31 27.08 -32.85
CA GLY A 510 -3.47 26.18 -32.88
C GLY A 510 -4.79 26.89 -33.15
N TYR A 511 -5.88 26.32 -32.62
CA TYR A 511 -7.19 26.94 -32.58
C TYR A 511 -7.41 27.61 -31.22
N MET A 512 -7.94 28.83 -31.20
CA MET A 512 -8.31 29.55 -29.99
C MET A 512 -9.62 30.31 -30.18
N ASP A 513 -10.55 30.15 -29.25
CA ASP A 513 -11.86 30.81 -29.24
C ASP A 513 -12.04 31.56 -27.92
N ILE A 514 -12.08 32.89 -28.00
CA ILE A 514 -12.09 33.77 -26.84
C ILE A 514 -13.37 34.59 -26.79
N THR A 515 -14.08 34.66 -25.67
CA THR A 515 -15.20 35.62 -25.60
C THR A 515 -14.71 37.06 -25.57
N ARG A 516 -13.76 37.38 -24.70
CA ARG A 516 -13.15 38.71 -24.57
C ARG A 516 -11.63 38.62 -24.43
N LEU A 517 -10.90 39.33 -25.28
CA LEU A 517 -9.44 39.40 -25.24
C LEU A 517 -9.00 40.83 -24.88
N GLU A 518 -8.32 40.98 -23.75
CA GLU A 518 -7.59 42.20 -23.40
C GLU A 518 -6.08 41.95 -23.54
N ASN A 519 -5.46 42.59 -24.53
CA ASN A 519 -4.04 42.50 -24.81
C ASN A 519 -3.25 43.72 -24.29
N TYR A 520 -2.39 43.49 -23.30
CA TYR A 520 -1.41 44.39 -22.72
C TYR A 520 0.03 43.91 -22.97
N GLY A 521 0.27 42.97 -23.90
CA GLY A 521 1.61 42.46 -24.21
C GLY A 521 1.81 42.25 -25.71
N THR A 522 2.72 41.32 -26.08
CA THR A 522 2.89 40.89 -27.46
C THR A 522 2.06 39.64 -27.72
N PHE A 523 1.17 39.70 -28.71
CA PHE A 523 0.33 38.58 -29.13
C PHE A 523 0.55 38.28 -30.61
N THR A 524 0.91 37.04 -30.93
CA THR A 524 1.05 36.55 -32.30
C THR A 524 0.05 35.41 -32.56
N ASN A 525 -0.81 35.58 -33.56
CA ASN A 525 -1.68 34.52 -34.07
C ASN A 525 -1.18 34.01 -35.42
N ASP A 526 -0.76 32.74 -35.48
CA ASP A 526 -0.28 32.07 -36.68
C ASP A 526 -1.27 31.04 -37.26
N ASN A 527 -2.45 30.88 -36.63
CA ASN A 527 -3.48 29.95 -37.08
C ASN A 527 -4.89 30.52 -36.84
N VAL A 528 -5.81 29.83 -36.14
CA VAL A 528 -7.20 30.32 -35.99
C VAL A 528 -7.39 30.98 -34.64
N LEU A 529 -7.78 32.26 -34.66
CA LEU A 529 -8.23 32.99 -33.48
C LEU A 529 -9.64 33.53 -33.73
N LYS A 530 -10.58 33.16 -32.86
CA LYS A 530 -11.92 33.75 -32.80
C LYS A 530 -12.05 34.59 -31.55
N PHE A 531 -12.71 35.75 -31.69
CA PHE A 531 -13.14 36.50 -30.53
C PHE A 531 -14.45 37.26 -30.73
N ASN A 532 -15.19 37.49 -29.64
CA ASN A 532 -16.31 38.42 -29.67
C ASN A 532 -15.80 39.85 -29.42
N GLU A 533 -15.17 40.11 -28.28
CA GLU A 533 -14.66 41.42 -27.88
C GLU A 533 -13.13 41.48 -27.86
N PHE A 534 -12.55 42.57 -28.37
CA PHE A 534 -11.10 42.73 -28.45
C PHE A 534 -10.63 44.15 -28.07
N PHE A 535 -9.72 44.20 -27.10
CA PHE A 535 -9.05 45.41 -26.64
C PHE A 535 -7.54 45.22 -26.75
N ASN A 536 -6.91 45.88 -27.72
CA ASN A 536 -5.45 45.91 -27.85
C ASN A 536 -4.89 47.20 -27.28
N ARG A 537 -3.91 47.09 -26.39
CA ARG A 537 -3.15 48.23 -25.88
C ARG A 537 -1.67 48.23 -26.26
N ASN A 538 -1.12 47.08 -26.66
CA ASN A 538 0.29 46.92 -27.04
C ASN A 538 0.44 46.28 -28.43
N HIS A 539 1.18 45.18 -28.58
CA HIS A 539 1.55 44.62 -29.88
C HIS A 539 0.69 43.40 -30.22
N PHE A 540 -0.02 43.45 -31.35
CA PHE A 540 -0.77 42.32 -31.88
C PHE A 540 -0.40 42.07 -33.34
N THR A 541 -0.01 40.84 -33.66
CA THR A 541 0.32 40.38 -35.02
C THR A 541 -0.56 39.21 -35.40
N ASN A 542 -1.25 39.31 -36.54
CA ASN A 542 -2.03 38.22 -37.12
C ASN A 542 -1.40 37.76 -38.45
N ASN A 543 -0.90 36.53 -38.45
CA ASN A 543 -0.43 35.79 -39.62
C ASN A 543 -1.41 34.68 -40.07
N GLY A 544 -2.44 34.39 -39.27
CA GLY A 544 -3.44 33.34 -39.53
C GLY A 544 -4.85 33.85 -39.85
N THR A 545 -5.87 33.06 -39.57
CA THR A 545 -7.29 33.40 -39.74
C THR A 545 -7.84 34.07 -38.49
N LEU A 546 -8.45 35.24 -38.68
CA LEU A 546 -9.11 36.00 -37.62
C LEU A 546 -10.63 35.99 -37.81
N ASN A 547 -11.39 35.60 -36.78
CA ASN A 547 -12.84 35.74 -36.77
C ASN A 547 -13.30 36.68 -35.64
N ALA A 548 -13.84 37.84 -36.01
CA ALA A 548 -14.23 38.89 -35.07
C ALA A 548 -15.75 39.08 -35.02
N GLY A 549 -16.32 39.09 -33.80
CA GLY A 549 -17.76 39.24 -33.55
C GLY A 549 -18.24 40.64 -33.16
N GLN A 550 -17.38 41.57 -32.72
CA GLN A 550 -17.70 42.96 -32.30
C GLN A 550 -16.56 43.94 -32.68
N PRO A 551 -16.72 45.27 -32.50
CA PRO A 551 -15.68 46.26 -32.83
C PRO A 551 -14.34 46.01 -32.13
N ILE A 552 -13.25 46.26 -32.87
CA ILE A 552 -11.87 46.20 -32.36
C ILE A 552 -11.51 47.56 -31.77
N PHE A 553 -11.15 47.59 -30.48
CA PHE A 553 -10.61 48.78 -29.82
C PHE A 553 -9.09 48.66 -29.74
N ASN A 554 -8.38 49.53 -30.46
CA ASN A 554 -6.91 49.51 -30.51
C ASN A 554 -6.31 50.84 -30.02
N GLN A 555 -5.47 50.75 -29.00
CA GLN A 555 -4.58 51.82 -28.49
C GLN A 555 -3.09 51.52 -28.74
N GLY A 556 -2.75 50.32 -29.24
CA GLY A 556 -1.37 49.91 -29.55
C GLY A 556 -1.11 49.72 -31.05
N THR A 557 -0.23 48.78 -31.41
CA THR A 557 0.00 48.39 -32.81
C THR A 557 -0.74 47.10 -33.15
N PHE A 558 -1.49 47.12 -34.24
CA PHE A 558 -2.12 45.94 -34.82
C PHE A 558 -1.57 45.71 -36.23
N THR A 559 -0.89 44.59 -36.44
CA THR A 559 -0.34 44.17 -37.74
C THR A 559 -1.09 42.96 -38.25
N ASN A 560 -1.66 43.04 -39.45
CA ASN A 560 -2.26 41.90 -40.13
C ASN A 560 -1.47 41.59 -41.41
N THR A 561 -0.89 40.40 -41.50
CA THR A 561 -0.12 39.93 -42.67
C THR A 561 -0.87 38.87 -43.48
N SER A 562 -2.04 38.42 -42.99
CA SER A 562 -2.85 37.35 -43.58
C SER A 562 -4.04 37.91 -44.40
N PRO A 563 -4.47 37.22 -45.48
CA PRO A 563 -5.58 37.68 -46.33
C PRO A 563 -6.99 37.33 -45.82
N GLN A 564 -7.15 36.54 -44.74
CA GLN A 564 -8.43 36.01 -44.28
C GLN A 564 -8.85 36.62 -42.93
N MET A 565 -9.56 37.75 -42.98
CA MET A 565 -10.30 38.32 -41.86
C MET A 565 -11.80 38.10 -42.10
N ILE A 566 -12.46 37.32 -41.25
CA ILE A 566 -13.89 37.03 -41.35
C ILE A 566 -14.59 37.76 -40.21
N THR A 567 -15.51 38.67 -40.51
CA THR A 567 -16.28 39.37 -39.48
C THR A 567 -17.71 38.86 -39.45
N SER A 568 -18.15 38.32 -38.32
CA SER A 568 -19.43 37.63 -38.20
C SER A 568 -20.48 38.45 -37.45
N SER A 569 -20.80 39.64 -37.96
CA SER A 569 -22.07 40.35 -37.76
C SER A 569 -21.98 41.76 -38.36
N GLY A 570 -22.43 41.91 -39.62
CA GLY A 570 -22.87 43.12 -40.36
C GLY A 570 -22.51 44.57 -39.98
N SER A 571 -21.54 44.85 -39.11
CA SER A 571 -21.17 46.18 -38.61
C SER A 571 -19.81 46.12 -37.91
N SER A 572 -18.74 45.87 -38.68
CA SER A 572 -17.37 45.90 -38.17
C SER A 572 -16.86 47.33 -38.16
N TYR A 573 -16.96 48.01 -37.01
CA TYR A 573 -16.31 49.30 -36.81
C TYR A 573 -14.89 49.10 -36.27
N PHE A 574 -13.89 49.71 -36.90
CA PHE A 574 -12.59 49.97 -36.29
C PHE A 574 -12.68 51.31 -35.56
N ILE A 575 -12.84 51.31 -34.24
CA ILE A 575 -12.80 52.56 -33.47
C ILE A 575 -11.33 52.78 -33.09
N SER A 576 -10.65 53.64 -33.88
CA SER A 576 -9.24 53.95 -33.64
C SER A 576 -9.10 54.76 -32.35
N GLY A 577 -8.63 54.11 -31.29
CA GLY A 577 -8.20 54.77 -30.06
C GLY A 577 -6.77 55.25 -30.20
N GLY A 578 -6.43 56.11 -31.17
CA GLY A 578 -5.07 56.66 -31.33
C GLY A 578 -3.93 55.68 -31.63
N GLY A 579 -4.18 54.37 -31.78
CA GLY A 579 -3.17 53.34 -32.09
C GLY A 579 -2.86 53.17 -33.59
N THR A 580 -1.76 52.47 -33.91
CA THR A 580 -1.32 52.21 -35.30
C THR A 580 -1.92 50.91 -35.84
N PHE A 581 -2.49 50.97 -37.04
CA PHE A 581 -2.93 49.80 -37.80
C PHE A 581 -2.06 49.63 -39.05
N ILE A 582 -1.52 48.42 -39.25
CA ILE A 582 -0.71 48.05 -40.40
C ILE A 582 -1.37 46.83 -41.05
N ASP A 583 -2.05 47.04 -42.18
CA ASP A 583 -2.63 45.95 -42.97
C ASP A 583 -1.73 45.68 -44.18
N GLN A 584 -1.16 44.47 -44.25
CA GLN A 584 -0.28 44.01 -45.32
C GLN A 584 -0.92 42.85 -46.12
N GLY A 585 -2.13 42.41 -45.76
CA GLY A 585 -2.85 41.30 -46.40
C GLY A 585 -3.82 41.76 -47.49
N SER A 586 -4.13 40.87 -48.45
CA SER A 586 -5.19 41.09 -49.45
C SER A 586 -6.56 40.69 -48.89
N ASN A 587 -7.19 41.58 -48.11
CA ASN A 587 -8.46 41.27 -47.43
C ASN A 587 -9.69 41.42 -48.37
N THR A 588 -10.59 40.44 -48.36
CA THR A 588 -11.99 40.61 -48.81
C THR A 588 -12.85 41.02 -47.63
N VAL A 589 -13.11 42.31 -47.47
CA VAL A 589 -14.07 42.82 -46.48
C VAL A 589 -15.49 42.66 -47.06
N SER A 590 -16.33 41.87 -46.41
CA SER A 590 -17.70 41.62 -46.87
C SER A 590 -18.68 42.71 -46.37
N SER A 591 -18.51 43.95 -46.83
CA SER A 591 -19.55 44.98 -47.02
C SER A 591 -18.93 46.38 -47.12
N GLU A 592 -19.40 47.19 -48.07
CA GLU A 592 -19.03 48.62 -48.24
C GLU A 592 -19.66 49.49 -47.15
N HIS A 593 -18.88 50.31 -46.45
CA HIS A 593 -19.31 51.60 -45.88
C HIS A 593 -18.12 52.49 -45.48
N GLU A 594 -18.25 53.79 -45.74
CA GLU A 594 -17.25 54.85 -45.50
C GLU A 594 -17.29 55.38 -44.07
N PHE A 595 -16.11 55.56 -43.46
CA PHE A 595 -15.87 56.50 -42.34
C PHE A 595 -14.45 57.09 -42.43
N PRO A 596 -14.23 58.31 -41.89
CA PRO A 596 -13.04 59.09 -42.17
C PRO A 596 -11.81 58.45 -41.51
N LEU A 597 -10.84 58.12 -42.36
CA LEU A 597 -9.57 57.53 -41.96
C LEU A 597 -8.53 58.66 -41.91
N ASP A 598 -8.09 59.05 -40.71
CA ASP A 598 -6.84 59.81 -40.57
C ASP A 598 -5.67 58.84 -40.75
N ILE A 599 -5.32 58.57 -42.02
CA ILE A 599 -4.17 57.73 -42.38
C ILE A 599 -2.90 58.58 -42.28
N TYR A 600 -2.03 58.29 -41.32
CA TYR A 600 -0.62 58.68 -41.41
C TYR A 600 0.12 57.66 -42.30
N LEU A 601 0.25 57.99 -43.58
CA LEU A 601 1.03 57.20 -44.55
C LEU A 601 2.54 57.35 -44.25
N SER A 602 3.19 56.26 -43.86
CA SER A 602 4.65 56.15 -43.90
C SER A 602 5.08 55.61 -45.27
N TYR A 603 5.93 56.36 -45.97
CA TYR A 603 6.39 56.11 -47.35
C TYR A 603 6.98 54.71 -47.54
N GLY A 604 6.28 53.88 -48.32
CA GLY A 604 6.76 52.62 -48.89
C GLY A 604 6.00 52.34 -50.18
N THR A 605 6.72 52.10 -51.27
CA THR A 605 6.23 52.12 -52.66
C THR A 605 5.21 51.02 -52.98
N SER A 606 3.92 51.34 -52.97
CA SER A 606 2.85 50.55 -53.58
C SER A 606 1.76 51.49 -54.12
N TYR A 607 1.42 51.37 -55.41
CA TYR A 607 0.42 52.21 -56.07
C TYR A 607 -1.01 51.88 -55.59
N LEU A 608 -1.77 52.90 -55.17
CA LEU A 608 -3.22 52.82 -54.94
C LEU A 608 -3.96 53.12 -56.26
N SER A 609 -4.82 52.20 -56.71
CA SER A 609 -5.76 52.42 -57.81
C SER A 609 -7.16 52.63 -57.23
N TRP A 610 -7.72 53.84 -57.40
CA TRP A 610 -9.14 54.10 -57.12
C TRP A 610 -9.98 53.70 -58.35
N ALA A 611 -10.97 52.83 -58.15
CA ALA A 611 -12.06 52.63 -59.10
C ALA A 611 -13.33 53.25 -58.53
N SER A 612 -13.64 54.48 -58.94
CA SER A 612 -14.94 55.10 -58.67
C SER A 612 -15.97 54.61 -59.69
N LYS A 613 -17.09 54.02 -59.24
CA LYS A 613 -18.35 54.11 -59.99
C LYS A 613 -19.57 53.91 -59.09
N TYR A 614 -20.34 54.99 -58.97
CA TYR A 614 -21.68 55.11 -58.38
C TYR A 614 -22.67 54.02 -58.85
N TYR A 615 -23.38 53.39 -57.91
CA TYR A 615 -24.79 53.69 -57.57
C TYR A 615 -25.22 52.97 -56.30
#